data_AF-A0A7S2AC21-F1
#
_entry.id   AF-A0A7S2AC21-F1
#
_cell.length_a   1.000
_cell.length_b   1.000
_cell.length_c   1.000
_cell.angle_alpha   90.00
_cell.angle_beta   90.00
_cell.angle_gamma   90.00
#
_symmetry.space_group_name_H-M   'P 1'
#
loop_
_entity.id
_entity.type
_entity.pdbx_description
1 polymer ?
#
loop_
_entity_poly.entity_id
_entity_poly.type
_entity_poly.pdbx_seq_one_letter_code
_entity_poly.pdbx_strand_id
1 'polypeptide(L)'
;RHMGYRVTMDQVHLFVAQVDENNSNCLDFREYLRLMQLHREAELRSIMNMFNALKDSSTGKLGLNNVEKAFKGLKQEPPKSMPKATPWFKGFDFDGFVKLVDSCRSELVARERKKAGFTDERIAELQEVFSRFDKDGSGEIDNMELMG
;
A
#
# COMPACT_ATOMS: atom_id res chain seq x y z
N ARG A 1 7.05 -6.42 13.50
CA ARG A 1 6.20 -7.12 12.49
C ARG A 1 5.93 -6.14 11.35
N HIS A 2 6.32 -6.54 10.14
CA HIS A 2 6.49 -5.72 8.93
C HIS A 2 5.28 -4.83 8.56
N MET A 3 5.55 -3.54 8.44
CA MET A 3 4.72 -2.56 7.71
C MET A 3 4.83 -2.88 6.24
N GLY A 4 3.70 -3.13 5.56
CA GLY A 4 3.66 -3.65 4.19
C GLY A 4 4.05 -2.64 3.11
N TYR A 5 5.24 -2.05 3.24
CA TYR A 5 5.93 -1.34 2.18
C TYR A 5 7.11 -2.20 1.73
N ARG A 6 7.36 -2.27 0.42
CA ARG A 6 8.65 -2.73 -0.11
C ARG A 6 9.69 -1.64 0.20
N VAL A 7 10.11 -1.58 1.46
CA VAL A 7 11.19 -0.68 1.90
C VAL A 7 12.50 -1.37 1.54
N THR A 8 13.29 -0.75 0.66
CA THR A 8 14.66 -1.22 0.39
C THR A 8 15.53 -1.03 1.64
N MET A 9 16.61 -1.81 1.80
CA MET A 9 17.50 -1.63 2.96
C MET A 9 18.06 -0.20 3.06
N ASP A 10 18.31 0.45 1.93
CA ASP A 10 18.74 1.85 1.88
C ASP A 10 17.66 2.81 2.40
N GLN A 11 16.39 2.56 2.08
CA GLN A 11 15.28 3.33 2.64
C GLN A 11 15.09 3.07 4.13
N VAL A 12 15.31 1.84 4.60
CA VAL A 12 15.30 1.53 6.04
C VAL A 12 16.39 2.32 6.76
N HIS A 13 17.63 2.34 6.24
CA HIS A 13 18.72 3.12 6.82
C HIS A 13 18.42 4.62 6.84
N LEU A 14 17.84 5.18 5.77
CA LEU A 14 17.41 6.58 5.74
C LEU A 14 16.32 6.87 6.78
N PHE A 15 15.39 5.95 6.99
CA PHE A 15 14.35 6.09 8.01
C PHE A 15 14.92 6.00 9.43
N VAL A 16 15.84 5.08 9.69
CA VAL A 16 16.53 4.96 10.98
C VAL A 16 17.33 6.24 11.26
N ALA A 17 18.13 6.71 10.30
CA ALA A 17 18.94 7.92 10.44
C ALA A 17 18.12 9.20 10.72
N GLN A 18 16.84 9.25 10.36
CA GLN A 18 15.97 10.39 10.65
C GLN A 18 15.53 10.49 12.11
N VAL A 19 15.61 9.39 12.87
CA VAL A 19 15.08 9.31 14.25
C VAL A 19 16.08 8.74 15.27
N ASP A 20 17.21 8.20 14.81
CA ASP A 20 18.30 7.66 15.61
C ASP A 20 19.07 8.81 16.30
N GLU A 21 18.50 9.32 17.39
CA GLU A 21 19.05 10.44 18.15
C GLU A 21 20.33 10.04 18.90
N ASN A 22 20.48 8.75 19.22
CA ASN A 22 21.61 8.24 20.00
C ASN A 22 22.73 7.65 19.13
N ASN A 23 22.60 7.69 17.80
CA ASN A 23 23.52 7.09 16.82
C ASN A 23 23.83 5.61 17.11
N SER A 24 22.89 4.89 17.71
CA SER A 24 23.07 3.45 18.00
C SER A 24 22.95 2.60 16.74
N ASN A 25 22.52 3.19 15.62
CA ASN A 25 22.23 2.52 14.36
C ASN A 25 21.14 1.43 14.52
N CYS A 26 20.35 1.53 15.59
CA CYS A 26 19.26 0.65 15.98
C CYS A 26 18.05 1.52 16.37
N LEU A 27 16.83 1.00 16.23
CA LEU A 27 15.63 1.69 16.68
C LEU A 27 15.21 1.15 18.04
N ASP A 28 15.29 1.98 19.08
CA ASP A 28 14.54 1.73 20.29
C ASP A 28 13.03 1.97 20.08
N PHE A 29 12.20 1.60 21.06
CA PHE A 29 10.76 1.72 20.93
C PHE A 29 10.28 3.18 20.77
N ARG A 30 10.97 4.14 21.37
CA ARG A 30 10.65 5.57 21.28
C ARG A 30 10.98 6.11 19.89
N GLU A 31 12.14 5.75 19.36
CA GLU A 31 12.59 6.11 18.02
C GLU A 31 11.68 5.48 16.95
N TYR A 32 11.26 4.23 17.16
CA TYR A 32 10.25 3.57 16.33
C TYR A 32 8.92 4.35 16.32
N LEU A 33 8.39 4.74 17.49
CA LEU A 33 7.16 5.54 17.56
C LEU A 33 7.32 6.89 16.86
N ARG A 34 8.49 7.53 17.02
CA ARG A 34 8.79 8.80 16.35
C ARG A 34 8.81 8.66 14.84
N LEU A 35 9.41 7.57 14.34
CA LEU A 35 9.42 7.27 12.91
C LEU A 35 8.00 7.07 12.37
N MET A 36 7.16 6.35 13.12
CA MET A 36 5.76 6.12 12.74
C MET A 36 4.96 7.41 12.68
N GLN A 37 5.18 8.28 13.67
CA GLN A 37 4.55 9.58 13.71
C GLN A 37 4.99 10.45 12.53
N LEU A 38 6.30 10.58 12.29
CA LEU A 38 6.84 11.38 11.19
C LEU A 38 6.35 10.90 9.83
N HIS A 39 6.34 9.57 9.63
CA HIS A 39 5.85 8.99 8.39
C HIS A 39 4.36 9.29 8.18
N ARG A 40 3.53 9.07 9.21
CA ARG A 40 2.09 9.35 9.13
C ARG A 40 1.82 10.84 8.88
N GLU A 41 2.57 11.73 9.51
CA GLU A 41 2.46 13.18 9.32
C GLU A 41 2.80 13.59 7.88
N ALA A 42 3.89 13.04 7.31
CA ALA A 42 4.29 13.32 5.94
C ALA A 42 3.25 12.81 4.91
N GLU A 43 2.68 11.63 5.16
CA GLU A 43 1.60 11.07 4.34
C GLU A 43 0.33 11.92 4.41
N LEU A 44 -0.14 12.26 5.62
CA LEU A 44 -1.32 13.12 5.80
C LEU A 44 -1.13 14.49 5.15
N ARG A 45 0.07 15.05 5.21
CA ARG A 45 0.40 16.31 4.53
C ARG A 45 0.29 16.18 3.01
N SER A 46 0.78 15.08 2.45
CA SER A 46 0.66 14.81 1.01
C SER A 46 -0.80 14.61 0.59
N ILE A 47 -1.57 13.85 1.36
CA ILE A 47 -3.02 13.65 1.14
C ILE A 47 -3.76 14.98 1.22
N MET A 48 -3.45 15.82 2.22
CA MET A 48 -4.05 17.15 2.38
C MET A 48 -3.75 18.07 1.20
N ASN A 49 -2.51 18.09 0.71
CA ASN A 49 -2.13 18.89 -0.45
C ASN A 49 -2.90 18.45 -1.70
N MET A 50 -2.99 17.15 -1.95
CA MET A 50 -3.75 16.61 -3.09
C MET A 50 -5.25 16.86 -2.96
N PHE A 51 -5.81 16.71 -1.76
CA PHE A 51 -7.22 17.01 -1.49
C PHE A 51 -7.53 18.48 -1.77
N ASN A 52 -6.73 19.40 -1.24
CA ASN A 52 -6.95 20.84 -1.45
C ASN A 52 -6.76 21.27 -2.90
N ALA A 53 -5.87 20.63 -3.65
CA ALA A 53 -5.64 20.92 -5.07
C ALA A 53 -6.80 20.45 -5.98
N LEU A 54 -7.53 19.40 -5.57
CA LEU A 54 -8.52 18.73 -6.42
C LEU A 54 -9.96 18.84 -5.91
N LYS A 55 -10.18 19.35 -4.70
CA LYS A 55 -11.52 19.59 -4.17
C LYS A 55 -12.23 20.66 -4.99
N ASP A 56 -13.54 20.54 -5.07
CA ASP A 56 -14.39 21.56 -5.64
C ASP A 56 -14.51 22.76 -4.69
N SER A 57 -14.32 23.97 -5.21
CA SER A 57 -14.31 25.19 -4.39
C SER A 57 -15.66 25.56 -3.79
N SER A 58 -16.76 25.12 -4.40
CA SER A 58 -18.12 25.42 -3.94
C SER A 58 -18.59 24.44 -2.86
N THR A 59 -18.22 23.16 -2.98
CA THR A 59 -18.63 22.12 -2.02
C THR A 59 -17.59 21.86 -0.94
N GLY A 60 -16.32 22.22 -1.17
CA GLY A 60 -15.19 21.86 -0.33
C GLY A 60 -14.87 20.37 -0.34
N LYS A 61 -15.47 19.60 -1.26
CA LYS A 61 -15.37 18.13 -1.33
C LYS A 61 -14.64 17.66 -2.58
N LEU A 62 -14.04 16.48 -2.49
CA LEU A 62 -13.42 15.79 -3.62
C LEU A 62 -14.47 14.97 -4.38
N GLY A 63 -14.75 15.35 -5.63
CA GLY A 63 -15.65 14.60 -6.51
C GLY A 63 -15.04 13.28 -7.01
N LEU A 64 -15.90 12.32 -7.38
CA LEU A 64 -15.47 10.99 -7.88
C LEU A 64 -14.54 11.09 -9.11
N ASN A 65 -14.80 12.06 -9.98
CA ASN A 65 -14.01 12.36 -11.17
C ASN A 65 -12.55 12.78 -10.86
N ASN A 66 -12.28 13.24 -9.64
CA ASN A 66 -10.95 13.66 -9.22
C ASN A 66 -10.23 12.63 -8.34
N VAL A 67 -10.91 11.56 -7.90
CA VAL A 67 -10.31 10.52 -7.06
C VAL A 67 -9.12 9.85 -7.77
N GLU A 68 -9.29 9.43 -9.01
CA GLU A 68 -8.22 8.77 -9.77
C GLU A 68 -6.98 9.67 -9.94
N LYS A 69 -7.19 10.97 -10.22
CA LYS A 69 -6.11 11.97 -10.27
C LYS A 69 -5.42 12.13 -8.92
N ALA A 70 -6.18 12.10 -7.83
CA ALA A 70 -5.64 12.21 -6.48
C ALA A 70 -4.74 11.00 -6.16
N PHE A 71 -5.20 9.78 -6.43
CA PHE A 71 -4.40 8.56 -6.23
C PHE A 71 -3.13 8.54 -7.08
N LYS A 72 -3.22 8.96 -8.35
CA LYS A 72 -2.05 9.11 -9.22
C LYS A 72 -1.04 10.12 -8.67
N GLY A 73 -1.51 11.28 -8.18
CA GLY A 73 -0.65 12.29 -7.55
C GLY A 73 0.00 11.82 -6.25
N LEU A 74 -0.70 10.97 -5.49
CA LEU A 74 -0.17 10.30 -4.29
C LEU A 74 0.76 9.12 -4.60
N LYS A 75 0.91 8.75 -5.88
CA LYS A 75 1.65 7.56 -6.33
C LYS A 75 1.14 6.28 -5.66
N GLN A 76 -0.17 6.18 -5.44
CA GLN A 76 -0.83 5.01 -4.87
C GLN A 76 -1.78 4.38 -5.89
N GLU A 77 -1.97 3.06 -5.79
CA GLU A 77 -2.97 2.37 -6.59
C GLU A 77 -4.39 2.80 -6.14
N PRO A 78 -5.28 3.19 -7.08
CA PRO A 78 -6.66 3.50 -6.75
C PRO A 78 -7.43 2.24 -6.30
N PRO A 79 -8.57 2.41 -5.61
CA PRO A 79 -9.42 1.28 -5.24
C PRO A 79 -9.88 0.51 -6.47
N LYS A 80 -9.87 -0.83 -6.40
CA LYS A 80 -10.31 -1.73 -7.49
C LYS A 80 -11.74 -1.46 -7.97
N SER A 81 -12.58 -0.95 -7.07
CA SER A 81 -13.94 -0.55 -7.37
C SER A 81 -14.20 0.82 -6.75
N MET A 82 -14.58 1.78 -7.60
CA MET A 82 -14.92 3.12 -7.14
C MET A 82 -16.28 3.09 -6.41
N PRO A 83 -16.46 3.84 -5.31
CA PRO A 83 -17.76 3.98 -4.69
C PRO A 83 -18.79 4.46 -5.71
N LYS A 84 -19.93 3.77 -5.77
CA LYS A 84 -21.01 4.11 -6.71
C LYS A 84 -21.54 5.50 -6.38
N ALA A 85 -21.65 6.35 -7.39
CA ALA A 85 -22.31 7.65 -7.25
C ALA A 85 -23.77 7.40 -6.86
N THR A 86 -24.16 7.81 -5.66
CA THR A 86 -25.56 7.87 -5.24
C THR A 86 -26.04 9.31 -5.33
N PRO A 87 -27.36 9.57 -5.52
CA PRO A 87 -27.88 10.93 -5.62
C PRO A 87 -27.56 11.85 -4.42
N TRP A 88 -27.33 11.27 -3.24
CA TRP A 88 -26.94 11.99 -2.03
C TRP A 88 -25.42 12.14 -1.87
N PHE A 89 -24.62 11.41 -2.65
CA PHE A 89 -23.17 11.49 -2.56
C PHE A 89 -22.64 12.72 -3.29
N LYS A 90 -22.29 13.75 -2.51
CA LYS A 90 -21.75 15.03 -3.02
C LYS A 90 -20.21 15.07 -3.04
N GLY A 91 -19.53 13.92 -2.99
CA GLY A 91 -18.07 13.82 -2.88
C GLY A 91 -17.57 13.53 -1.46
N PHE A 92 -16.26 13.34 -1.35
CA PHE A 92 -15.56 13.07 -0.09
C PHE A 92 -15.16 14.37 0.59
N ASP A 93 -15.40 14.48 1.88
CA ASP A 93 -14.64 15.43 2.70
C ASP A 93 -13.21 14.89 2.95
N PHE A 94 -12.39 15.66 3.66
CA PHE A 94 -11.00 15.28 3.88
C PHE A 94 -10.89 13.95 4.65
N ASP A 95 -11.69 13.75 5.70
CA ASP A 95 -11.70 12.52 6.50
C ASP A 95 -12.15 11.31 5.68
N GLY A 96 -13.21 11.46 4.89
CA GLY A 96 -13.69 10.42 3.97
C GLY A 96 -12.65 10.06 2.91
N PHE A 97 -11.89 11.04 2.42
CA PHE A 97 -10.80 10.78 1.47
C PHE A 97 -9.62 10.08 2.14
N VAL A 98 -9.22 10.49 3.35
CA VAL A 98 -8.17 9.81 4.13
C VAL A 98 -8.56 8.35 4.37
N LYS A 99 -9.79 8.07 4.79
CA LYS A 99 -10.31 6.71 4.99
C LYS A 99 -10.26 5.87 3.72
N LEU A 100 -10.55 6.47 2.56
CA LEU A 100 -10.48 5.79 1.27
C LEU A 100 -9.02 5.44 0.90
N VAL A 101 -8.08 6.35 1.13
CA VAL A 101 -6.65 6.11 0.90
C VAL A 101 -6.13 5.03 1.85
N ASP A 102 -6.47 5.11 3.13
CA ASP A 102 -6.05 4.15 4.15
C ASP A 102 -6.62 2.74 3.89
N SER A 103 -7.86 2.62 3.39
CA SER A 103 -8.44 1.31 3.06
C SER A 103 -7.70 0.63 1.90
N CYS A 104 -7.33 1.38 0.86
CA CYS A 104 -6.55 0.87 -0.27
C CYS A 104 -5.17 0.39 0.19
N ARG A 105 -4.52 1.16 1.05
CA ARG A 105 -3.24 0.79 1.65
C ARG A 105 -3.35 -0.48 2.50
N SER A 106 -4.39 -0.59 3.31
CA SER A 106 -4.64 -1.79 4.13
C SER A 106 -4.80 -3.04 3.25
N GLU A 107 -5.52 -2.93 2.13
CA GLU A 107 -5.68 -4.03 1.17
C GLU A 107 -4.36 -4.40 0.49
N LEU A 108 -3.55 -3.41 0.09
CA LEU A 108 -2.22 -3.64 -0.47
C LEU A 108 -1.32 -4.38 0.53
N VAL A 109 -1.27 -3.91 1.78
CA VAL A 109 -0.49 -4.55 2.85
C VAL A 109 -0.96 -6.00 3.07
N ALA A 110 -2.27 -6.25 3.06
CA ALA A 110 -2.81 -7.60 3.19
C ALA A 110 -2.42 -8.48 2.00
N ARG A 111 -2.44 -7.95 0.76
CA ARG A 111 -2.01 -8.66 -0.45
C ARG A 111 -0.52 -9.03 -0.39
N GLU A 112 0.35 -8.09 -0.05
CA GLU A 112 1.78 -8.34 0.05
C GLU A 112 2.13 -9.32 1.18
N ARG A 113 1.37 -9.32 2.29
CA ARG A 113 1.53 -10.34 3.35
C ARG A 113 1.19 -11.75 2.88
N LYS A 114 0.19 -11.92 2.01
CA LYS A 114 -0.15 -13.22 1.41
C LYS A 114 0.94 -13.75 0.49
N LYS A 115 1.74 -12.86 -0.10
CA LYS A 115 2.90 -13.23 -0.92
C LYS A 115 4.08 -13.78 -0.11
N ALA A 116 3.96 -13.92 1.22
CA ALA A 116 4.98 -14.46 2.12
C ALA A 116 6.39 -13.83 1.98
N GLY A 117 6.46 -12.59 1.46
CA GLY A 117 7.72 -11.89 1.22
C GLY A 117 8.40 -12.21 -0.12
N PHE A 118 7.79 -13.02 -0.99
CA PHE A 118 8.26 -13.24 -2.36
C PHE A 118 7.93 -12.02 -3.24
N THR A 119 8.85 -11.68 -4.14
CA THR A 119 8.60 -10.68 -5.18
C THR A 119 7.68 -11.26 -6.25
N ASP A 120 7.08 -10.39 -7.07
CA ASP A 120 6.19 -10.84 -8.15
C ASP A 120 6.94 -11.67 -9.18
N GLU A 121 8.21 -11.34 -9.45
CA GLU A 121 9.08 -12.11 -10.33
C GLU A 121 9.34 -13.50 -9.75
N ARG A 122 9.63 -13.59 -8.45
CA ARG A 122 9.86 -14.89 -7.79
C ARG A 122 8.59 -15.73 -7.72
N ILE A 123 7.43 -15.10 -7.54
CA ILE A 123 6.14 -15.80 -7.59
C ILE A 123 5.89 -16.32 -9.01
N ALA A 124 6.16 -15.53 -10.05
CA ALA A 124 6.01 -15.96 -11.44
C ALA A 124 6.94 -17.14 -11.76
N GLU A 125 8.20 -17.10 -11.33
CA GLU A 125 9.13 -18.23 -11.45
C GLU A 125 8.60 -19.48 -10.72
N LEU A 126 8.13 -19.32 -9.48
CA LEU A 126 7.58 -20.43 -8.71
C LEU A 126 6.30 -20.98 -9.33
N GLN A 127 5.45 -20.14 -9.92
CA GLN A 127 4.26 -20.55 -10.67
C GLN A 127 4.64 -21.32 -11.94
N GLU A 128 5.65 -20.87 -12.68
CA GLU A 128 6.13 -21.60 -13.86
C GLU A 128 6.69 -22.97 -13.47
N VAL A 129 7.49 -23.03 -12.41
CA VAL A 129 7.99 -24.30 -11.87
C VAL A 129 6.83 -25.18 -11.40
N PHE A 130 5.86 -24.63 -10.68
CA PHE A 130 4.68 -25.36 -10.22
C PHE A 130 3.90 -25.95 -11.40
N SER A 131 3.63 -25.17 -12.44
CA SER A 131 2.93 -25.64 -13.65
C SER A 131 3.71 -26.66 -14.48
N ARG A 132 5.03 -26.78 -14.29
CA ARG A 132 5.82 -27.88 -14.89
C ARG A 132 5.63 -29.20 -14.13
N PHE A 133 5.35 -29.13 -12.83
CA PHE A 133 5.11 -30.30 -12.00
C PHE A 133 3.63 -30.73 -12.03
N ASP A 134 2.69 -29.79 -11.97
CA ASP A 134 1.23 -29.99 -12.14
C ASP A 134 0.91 -30.33 -13.61
N LYS A 135 1.13 -31.59 -13.97
CA LYS A 135 1.02 -32.09 -15.36
C LYS A 135 -0.44 -32.24 -15.77
N ASP A 136 -1.32 -32.51 -14.81
CA ASP A 136 -2.74 -32.68 -15.07
C ASP A 136 -3.55 -31.37 -14.99
N GLY A 137 -2.93 -30.29 -14.50
CA GLY A 137 -3.55 -28.97 -14.39
C GLY A 137 -4.61 -28.89 -13.29
N SER A 138 -4.55 -29.79 -12.31
CA SER A 138 -5.46 -29.83 -11.15
C SER A 138 -5.27 -28.63 -10.23
N GLY A 139 -4.13 -27.95 -10.31
CA GLY A 139 -3.73 -26.90 -9.37
C GLY A 139 -3.14 -27.45 -8.07
N GLU A 140 -2.89 -28.76 -8.01
CA GLU A 140 -2.19 -29.45 -6.93
C GLU A 140 -0.98 -30.21 -7.53
N ILE A 141 0.05 -30.49 -6.73
CA ILE A 141 1.16 -31.38 -7.14
C ILE A 141 1.07 -32.63 -6.29
N ASP A 142 0.75 -33.75 -6.91
CA ASP A 142 0.72 -35.04 -6.21
C ASP A 142 2.11 -35.72 -6.13
N ASN A 143 2.20 -36.85 -5.42
CA ASN A 143 3.47 -37.56 -5.26
C ASN A 143 4.02 -38.14 -6.58
N MET A 144 3.17 -38.43 -7.56
CA MET A 144 3.59 -38.94 -8.87
C MET A 144 4.14 -37.81 -9.73
N GLU A 145 3.50 -36.64 -9.67
CA GLU A 145 3.91 -35.41 -10.35
C GLU A 145 5.24 -34.87 -9.82
N LEU A 146 5.47 -34.95 -8.51
CA LEU A 146 6.72 -34.51 -7.88
C LEU A 146 7.94 -35.37 -8.26
N MET A 147 7.71 -36.63 -8.60
CA MET A 147 8.76 -37.58 -9.02
C MET A 147 8.97 -37.65 -10.53
N GLY A 148 8.09 -37.02 -11.31
CA GLY A 148 8.05 -37.09 -12.77
C GLY A 148 8.83 -36.00 -13.48
#